data_AF-A0A673HEN9-F1
#
_entry.id   AF-A0A673HEN9-F1
#
_cell.length_a   1.000
_cell.length_b   1.000
_cell.length_c   1.000
_cell.angle_alpha   90.00
_cell.angle_beta   90.00
_cell.angle_gamma   90.00
#
_symmetry.space_group_name_H-M   'P 1'
#
loop_
_entity.id
_entity.type
_entity.pdbx_description
1 polymer ?
#
loop_
_entity_poly.entity_id
_entity_poly.type
_entity_poly.pdbx_seq_one_letter_code
_entity_poly.pdbx_strand_id
1 'polypeptide(L)'
;GGQIYISLKLNIKNASNVLHTAILTKVPVLFRSCCLIGKNLKGVEGSCLYFQNDFYPVDSHLTNMVEIDGKTYITDVSYGVSCQLWYPLEMISGKDQPQPPGVFRLLNNGMIWVLEKTSRKQVVKDKANANSSLIDRRLVKTMYCFPLTPRNKEHFVETLDCLQTSPDSRFVLKSICSLQTPNGFRALIGWTYSEITYNPEEDSDMVDMKEIPDSEIEAVLKEKFNVVLVNKLTPKNKKANYCIITI
;
A
#
# COMPACT_ATOMS: atom_id res chain seq x y z
N GLY A 1 -18.51 -7.36 -9.26
CA GLY A 1 -18.50 -6.68 -7.96
C GLY A 1 -17.06 -6.56 -7.51
N GLY A 2 -16.47 -5.37 -7.66
CA GLY A 2 -15.08 -5.10 -7.28
C GLY A 2 -15.04 -4.54 -5.86
N GLN A 3 -14.13 -5.06 -5.03
CA GLN A 3 -13.88 -4.51 -3.70
C GLN A 3 -13.04 -3.23 -3.82
N ILE A 4 -13.53 -2.16 -3.19
CA ILE A 4 -12.97 -0.80 -3.24
C ILE A 4 -12.15 -0.55 -1.97
N TYR A 5 -10.86 -0.24 -2.10
CA TYR A 5 -10.01 0.22 -0.98
C TYR A 5 -9.34 1.54 -1.37
N ILE A 6 -9.64 2.60 -0.62
CA ILE A 6 -9.28 4.00 -0.89
C ILE A 6 -8.50 4.55 0.32
N SER A 7 -7.41 5.27 0.04
CA SER A 7 -6.78 6.20 0.99
C SER A 7 -7.12 7.62 0.66
N LEU A 8 -7.78 8.27 1.61
CA LEU A 8 -8.02 9.71 1.58
C LEU A 8 -7.87 10.28 2.98
N LYS A 9 -7.14 11.39 3.03
CA LYS A 9 -7.12 12.32 4.15
C LYS A 9 -8.49 13.01 4.17
N LEU A 10 -9.42 12.54 5.01
CA LEU A 10 -10.73 13.17 5.23
C LEU A 10 -10.86 13.52 6.71
N ASN A 11 -10.98 14.82 6.99
CA ASN A 11 -11.41 15.34 8.28
C ASN A 11 -12.93 15.51 8.21
N ILE A 12 -13.71 14.55 8.71
CA ILE A 12 -15.18 14.63 8.72
C ILE A 12 -15.72 14.17 10.09
N LYS A 13 -16.43 15.09 10.74
CA LYS A 13 -17.35 14.83 11.85
C LYS A 13 -18.67 14.26 11.29
N ASN A 14 -19.20 13.27 12.00
CA ASN A 14 -20.52 12.61 11.88
C ASN A 14 -20.58 11.26 11.17
N ALA A 15 -21.27 10.35 11.86
CA ALA A 15 -21.37 8.91 11.62
C ALA A 15 -22.74 8.56 11.02
N SER A 16 -22.74 7.66 10.03
CA SER A 16 -23.69 6.53 9.94
C SER A 16 -23.48 5.75 8.62
N ASN A 17 -23.59 4.42 8.74
CA ASN A 17 -23.87 3.42 7.71
C ASN A 17 -22.74 2.86 6.79
N VAL A 18 -22.38 1.60 7.14
CA VAL A 18 -22.16 0.39 6.32
C VAL A 18 -21.01 0.37 5.29
N LEU A 19 -20.06 -0.54 5.59
CA LEU A 19 -19.01 -1.21 4.80
C LEU A 19 -18.43 -0.48 3.56
N HIS A 20 -17.10 -0.53 3.48
CA HIS A 20 -16.17 0.05 2.49
C HIS A 20 -15.43 1.27 3.06
N THR A 21 -14.14 1.37 2.73
CA THR A 21 -13.13 2.36 3.17
C THR A 21 -12.24 1.87 4.31
N ALA A 22 -10.95 1.64 4.00
CA ALA A 22 -9.90 1.54 5.01
C ALA A 22 -8.54 1.87 4.39
N ILE A 23 -8.17 3.16 4.32
CA ILE A 23 -6.78 3.55 4.53
C ILE A 23 -6.78 4.82 5.41
N LEU A 24 -6.16 4.65 6.58
CA LEU A 24 -5.63 5.64 7.54
C LEU A 24 -6.55 6.57 8.35
N THR A 25 -7.87 6.63 8.19
CA THR A 25 -8.73 7.33 9.19
C THR A 25 -9.50 6.40 10.13
N LYS A 26 -9.56 5.10 9.82
CA LYS A 26 -10.16 4.07 10.68
C LYS A 26 -9.40 2.75 10.57
N VAL A 27 -8.37 2.62 11.41
CA VAL A 27 -7.70 1.37 11.79
C VAL A 27 -8.66 0.17 12.07
N PRO A 28 -9.93 0.32 12.53
CA PRO A 28 -10.72 -0.87 12.90
C PRO A 28 -11.51 -1.57 11.79
N VAL A 29 -11.47 -1.17 10.51
CA VAL A 29 -12.42 -1.73 9.51
C VAL A 29 -12.08 -3.17 9.11
N LEU A 30 -10.82 -3.49 8.79
CA LEU A 30 -10.42 -4.89 8.51
C LEU A 30 -10.36 -5.72 9.79
N PHE A 31 -9.88 -5.14 10.89
CA PHE A 31 -9.86 -5.80 12.20
C PHE A 31 -11.26 -6.24 12.63
N ARG A 32 -12.30 -5.43 12.37
CA ARG A 32 -13.71 -5.81 12.58
C ARG A 32 -14.24 -6.80 11.55
N SER A 33 -13.91 -6.64 10.26
CA SER A 33 -14.48 -7.50 9.20
C SER A 33 -13.94 -8.93 9.26
N CYS A 34 -12.66 -9.13 9.57
CA CYS A 34 -12.11 -10.46 9.78
C CYS A 34 -12.65 -11.07 11.09
N CYS A 35 -12.78 -10.30 12.19
CA CYS A 35 -13.35 -10.79 13.46
C CYS A 35 -14.79 -11.32 13.31
N LEU A 36 -15.53 -10.88 12.29
CA LEU A 36 -16.89 -11.36 11.98
C LEU A 36 -16.92 -12.71 11.24
N ILE A 37 -15.80 -13.17 10.66
CA ILE A 37 -15.76 -14.34 9.77
C ILE A 37 -15.07 -15.56 10.42
N GLY A 38 -14.29 -15.41 11.49
CA GLY A 38 -13.69 -16.56 12.17
C GLY A 38 -13.02 -16.24 13.49
N LYS A 39 -13.27 -17.07 14.50
CA LYS A 39 -12.54 -17.08 15.77
C LYS A 39 -11.12 -17.57 15.48
N ASN A 40 -10.11 -16.70 15.57
CA ASN A 40 -8.64 -16.93 15.67
C ASN A 40 -7.82 -15.92 14.84
N LEU A 41 -8.09 -14.63 15.00
CA LEU A 41 -7.30 -13.56 14.40
C LEU A 41 -6.37 -12.96 15.44
N LYS A 42 -5.08 -12.89 15.11
CA LYS A 42 -4.08 -12.19 15.92
C LYS A 42 -3.43 -11.13 15.04
N GLY A 43 -3.76 -9.86 15.28
CA GLY A 43 -3.01 -8.78 14.65
C GLY A 43 -1.53 -8.92 14.97
N VAL A 44 -0.70 -8.97 13.94
CA VAL A 44 0.76 -8.93 14.06
C VAL A 44 1.24 -7.78 13.22
N GLU A 45 2.09 -6.97 13.82
CA GLU A 45 2.54 -5.69 13.31
C GLU A 45 3.42 -5.81 12.08
N GLY A 46 3.53 -4.70 11.34
CA GLY A 46 4.35 -4.50 10.15
C GLY A 46 5.39 -3.39 10.38
N SER A 47 6.38 -3.52 11.25
CA SER A 47 7.32 -2.41 11.49
C SER A 47 8.39 -2.27 10.40
N CYS A 48 8.55 -1.13 9.74
CA CYS A 48 9.76 -0.83 8.96
C CYS A 48 10.99 -0.64 9.89
N LEU A 49 11.47 -1.68 10.55
CA LEU A 49 12.61 -1.66 11.47
C LEU A 49 13.91 -2.15 10.81
N TYR A 50 14.82 -1.19 10.62
CA TYR A 50 16.28 -1.30 10.65
C TYR A 50 16.92 -2.59 10.12
N PHE A 51 17.14 -2.66 8.81
CA PHE A 51 18.40 -3.18 8.28
C PHE A 51 18.88 -2.28 7.13
N GLN A 52 20.11 -1.78 7.25
CA GLN A 52 20.84 -0.96 6.27
C GLN A 52 20.12 0.29 5.74
N ASN A 53 20.18 1.39 6.49
CA ASN A 53 20.08 2.79 6.01
C ASN A 53 18.85 3.24 5.19
N ASP A 54 17.86 2.39 4.93
CA ASP A 54 16.73 2.77 4.09
C ASP A 54 15.42 2.93 4.87
N PHE A 55 15.34 2.53 6.15
CA PHE A 55 14.08 2.49 6.91
C PHE A 55 13.84 3.62 7.94
N TYR A 56 12.60 4.14 8.00
CA TYR A 56 12.11 5.13 8.96
C TYR A 56 12.14 4.53 10.38
N PRO A 57 12.64 5.23 11.40
CA PRO A 57 13.02 4.64 12.68
C PRO A 57 11.84 4.21 13.58
N VAL A 58 10.61 4.21 13.09
CA VAL A 58 9.40 3.89 13.85
C VAL A 58 8.45 2.97 13.08
N ASP A 59 7.66 2.23 13.84
CA ASP A 59 6.63 1.30 13.36
C ASP A 59 5.52 2.06 12.61
N SER A 60 5.70 2.19 11.30
CA SER A 60 4.91 3.07 10.42
C SER A 60 3.94 2.33 9.51
N HIS A 61 3.94 1.00 9.56
CA HIS A 61 3.06 0.16 8.75
C HIS A 61 2.33 -0.88 9.60
N LEU A 62 1.11 -1.20 9.21
CA LEU A 62 0.26 -2.16 9.91
C LEU A 62 -0.05 -3.29 8.93
N THR A 63 0.36 -4.51 9.30
CA THR A 63 -0.12 -5.73 8.65
C THR A 63 -0.98 -6.53 9.63
N ASN A 64 -1.58 -7.62 9.18
CA ASN A 64 -2.32 -8.52 10.04
C ASN A 64 -1.77 -9.93 9.86
N MET A 65 -1.90 -10.75 10.90
CA MET A 65 -1.64 -12.17 10.82
C MET A 65 -2.91 -12.95 11.14
N VAL A 66 -3.10 -14.05 10.44
CA VAL A 66 -4.30 -14.88 10.54
C VAL A 66 -3.86 -16.33 10.62
N GLU A 67 -4.54 -17.10 11.47
CA GLU A 67 -4.34 -18.55 11.54
C GLU A 67 -5.56 -19.24 10.94
N ILE A 68 -5.33 -20.08 9.94
CA ILE A 68 -6.36 -20.85 9.23
C ILE A 68 -5.88 -22.29 9.16
N ASP A 69 -6.64 -23.23 9.71
CA ASP A 69 -6.33 -24.66 9.72
C ASP A 69 -4.90 -24.99 10.20
N GLY A 70 -4.46 -24.33 11.27
CA GLY A 70 -3.13 -24.51 11.86
C GLY A 70 -1.97 -23.90 11.05
N LYS A 71 -2.28 -23.16 9.98
CA LYS A 71 -1.31 -22.42 9.17
C LYS A 71 -1.42 -20.93 9.42
N THR A 72 -0.26 -20.28 9.46
CA THR A 72 -0.16 -18.85 9.73
C THR A 72 0.07 -18.09 8.43
N TYR A 73 -0.66 -17.00 8.23
CA TYR A 73 -0.55 -16.15 7.06
C TYR A 73 -0.44 -14.69 7.47
N ILE A 74 0.25 -13.87 6.68
CA ILE A 74 0.08 -12.41 6.73
C ILE A 74 -0.94 -11.96 5.69
N THR A 75 -1.69 -10.93 6.05
CA THR A 75 -2.64 -10.25 5.19
C THR A 75 -2.45 -8.74 5.32
N ASP A 76 -2.27 -8.08 4.20
CA ASP A 76 -2.15 -6.62 4.12
C ASP A 76 -2.98 -6.12 2.95
N VAL A 77 -3.83 -5.13 3.20
CA VAL A 77 -4.72 -4.52 2.20
C VAL A 77 -4.45 -3.03 2.03
N SER A 78 -3.34 -2.54 2.59
CA SER A 78 -3.12 -1.12 2.83
C SER A 78 -1.79 -0.58 2.32
N TYR A 79 -0.89 -1.44 1.81
CA TYR A 79 0.37 -0.99 1.22
C TYR A 79 0.16 -0.23 -0.09
N GLY A 80 -0.71 -0.75 -0.97
CA GLY A 80 -1.08 -0.11 -2.23
C GLY A 80 -0.09 -0.31 -3.39
N VAL A 81 -0.43 0.32 -4.52
CA VAL A 81 0.34 0.33 -5.78
C VAL A 81 0.84 -1.06 -6.23
N SER A 82 2.04 -1.14 -6.80
CA SER A 82 2.67 -2.36 -7.32
C SER A 82 3.07 -3.38 -6.24
N CYS A 83 3.04 -3.00 -4.97
CA CYS A 83 3.49 -3.82 -3.85
C CYS A 83 2.31 -4.39 -3.04
N GLN A 84 1.06 -4.13 -3.45
CA GLN A 84 -0.12 -4.65 -2.78
C GLN A 84 -0.23 -6.16 -2.95
N LEU A 85 -0.37 -6.90 -1.84
CA LEU A 85 -0.73 -8.31 -1.86
C LEU A 85 -2.14 -8.49 -2.42
N TRP A 86 -2.34 -9.49 -3.28
CA TRP A 86 -3.67 -9.92 -3.73
C TRP A 86 -4.18 -11.11 -2.92
N TYR A 87 -3.27 -11.95 -2.42
CA TYR A 87 -3.58 -13.10 -1.59
C TYR A 87 -2.77 -13.08 -0.29
N PRO A 88 -3.29 -13.68 0.80
CA PRO A 88 -2.52 -13.93 2.01
C PRO A 88 -1.21 -14.67 1.71
N LEU A 89 -0.13 -14.31 2.40
CA LEU A 89 1.15 -15.00 2.29
C LEU A 89 1.32 -15.94 3.47
N GLU A 90 1.56 -17.21 3.19
CA GLU A 90 1.87 -18.20 4.22
C GLU A 90 3.23 -17.87 4.85
N MET A 91 3.33 -17.97 6.16
CA MET A 91 4.52 -17.62 6.94
C MET A 91 5.59 -18.71 6.89
N ILE A 92 6.13 -18.94 5.69
CA ILE A 92 7.23 -19.88 5.44
C ILE A 92 8.44 -19.09 4.92
N SER A 93 9.52 -19.11 5.71
CA SER A 93 10.76 -18.42 5.34
C SER A 93 11.36 -18.99 4.05
N GLY A 94 11.76 -18.12 3.13
CA GLY A 94 12.40 -18.47 1.85
C GLY A 94 11.45 -18.98 0.76
N LYS A 95 10.17 -19.18 1.04
CA LYS A 95 9.19 -19.68 0.06
C LYS A 95 8.79 -18.58 -0.93
N ASP A 96 8.94 -18.87 -2.22
CA ASP A 96 8.36 -18.06 -3.28
C ASP A 96 6.84 -18.25 -3.34
N GLN A 97 6.13 -17.12 -3.37
CA GLN A 97 4.68 -17.06 -3.42
C GLN A 97 4.25 -16.15 -4.58
N PRO A 98 4.16 -16.70 -5.81
CA PRO A 98 3.75 -15.97 -7.00
C PRO A 98 2.32 -15.45 -6.88
N GLN A 99 2.12 -14.19 -7.24
CA GLN A 99 0.82 -13.54 -7.36
C GLN A 99 0.78 -12.68 -8.63
N PRO A 100 -0.39 -12.20 -9.08
CA PRO A 100 -0.46 -11.32 -10.24
C PRO A 100 0.46 -10.09 -10.15
N PRO A 101 0.64 -9.39 -9.00
CA PRO A 101 1.60 -8.28 -8.90
C PRO A 101 3.08 -8.64 -9.02
N GLY A 102 3.44 -9.90 -8.82
CA GLY A 102 4.84 -10.37 -8.77
C GLY A 102 5.02 -11.54 -7.79
N VAL A 103 6.27 -11.91 -7.53
CA VAL A 103 6.60 -12.98 -6.59
C VAL A 103 6.95 -12.37 -5.24
N PHE A 104 6.25 -12.80 -4.20
CA PHE A 104 6.54 -12.37 -2.83
C PHE A 104 7.32 -13.45 -2.09
N ARG A 105 8.21 -13.02 -1.20
CA ARG A 105 9.02 -13.90 -0.36
C ARG A 105 9.11 -13.33 1.04
N LEU A 106 8.88 -14.18 2.03
CA LEU A 106 9.10 -13.87 3.43
C LEU A 106 10.44 -14.45 3.85
N LEU A 107 11.28 -13.66 4.50
CA LEU A 107 12.56 -14.10 5.07
C LEU A 107 12.51 -13.94 6.59
N ASN A 108 12.96 -14.94 7.33
CA ASN A 108 13.06 -14.88 8.78
C ASN A 108 14.53 -14.89 9.20
N ASN A 109 14.97 -13.85 9.91
CA ASN A 109 16.33 -13.75 10.46
C ASN A 109 16.42 -14.12 11.95
N GLY A 110 15.39 -14.76 12.49
CA GLY A 110 15.27 -15.19 13.89
C GLY A 110 14.29 -14.32 14.68
N MET A 111 14.52 -13.00 14.72
CA MET A 111 13.66 -12.07 15.47
C MET A 111 12.67 -11.31 14.57
N ILE A 112 13.06 -11.08 13.31
CA ILE A 112 12.34 -10.22 12.37
C ILE A 112 12.04 -11.00 11.09
N TRP A 113 10.81 -10.83 10.62
CA TRP A 113 10.38 -11.20 9.29
C TRP A 113 10.59 -10.04 8.33
N VAL A 114 11.04 -10.33 7.12
CA VAL A 114 11.26 -9.37 6.05
C VAL A 114 10.41 -9.79 4.85
N LEU A 115 9.56 -8.90 4.37
CA LEU A 115 8.80 -9.12 3.15
C LEU A 115 9.53 -8.49 1.96
N GLU A 116 9.80 -9.31 0.96
CA GLU A 116 10.36 -8.89 -0.32
C GLU A 116 9.40 -9.18 -1.46
N LYS A 117 9.51 -8.36 -2.50
CA LYS A 117 8.84 -8.55 -3.77
C LYS A 117 9.84 -8.56 -4.92
N THR A 118 9.72 -9.57 -5.77
CA THR A 118 10.32 -9.59 -7.11
C THR A 118 9.25 -9.18 -8.13
N SER A 119 9.48 -8.05 -8.78
CA SER A 119 8.65 -7.45 -9.82
C SER A 119 9.09 -7.91 -11.21
N ARG A 120 8.19 -7.74 -12.18
CA ARG A 120 8.49 -7.91 -13.60
C ARG A 120 9.05 -6.62 -14.21
N LYS A 121 9.61 -6.72 -15.40
CA LYS A 121 10.09 -5.56 -16.15
C LYS A 121 8.91 -4.66 -16.55
N GLN A 122 9.05 -3.35 -16.39
CA GLN A 122 8.01 -2.41 -16.83
C GLN A 122 8.25 -1.90 -18.26
N VAL A 123 7.18 -1.86 -19.05
CA VAL A 123 7.14 -1.32 -20.42
C VAL A 123 6.25 -0.09 -20.43
N VAL A 124 6.88 1.08 -20.56
CA VAL A 124 6.17 2.37 -20.58
C VAL A 124 5.65 2.64 -21.99
N LYS A 125 4.33 2.84 -22.13
CA LYS A 125 3.71 3.12 -23.44
C LYS A 125 4.24 4.42 -24.05
N ASP A 126 4.25 5.48 -23.26
CA ASP A 126 4.71 6.80 -23.70
C ASP A 126 6.18 7.01 -23.31
N LYS A 127 7.04 7.14 -24.33
CA LYS A 127 8.48 7.37 -24.15
C LYS A 127 8.78 8.68 -23.41
N ALA A 128 7.91 9.69 -23.49
CA ALA A 128 8.07 10.93 -22.73
C ALA A 128 8.10 10.67 -21.22
N ASN A 129 7.42 9.62 -20.77
CA ASN A 129 7.30 9.24 -19.37
C ASN A 129 8.31 8.19 -18.92
N ALA A 130 9.18 7.71 -19.81
CA ALA A 130 10.12 6.63 -19.50
C ALA A 130 11.02 6.94 -18.31
N ASN A 131 11.40 8.20 -18.13
CA ASN A 131 12.31 8.65 -17.06
C ASN A 131 11.60 9.19 -15.81
N SER A 132 10.29 8.92 -15.66
CA SER A 132 9.55 9.34 -14.47
C SER A 132 10.14 8.73 -13.20
N SER A 133 10.26 9.55 -12.15
CA SER A 133 10.69 9.09 -10.82
C SER A 133 9.65 8.23 -10.09
N LEU A 134 8.44 8.09 -10.65
CA LEU A 134 7.38 7.22 -10.14
C LEU A 134 7.47 5.78 -10.67
N ILE A 135 8.46 5.51 -11.53
CA ILE A 135 8.71 4.19 -12.09
C ILE A 135 9.88 3.57 -11.33
N ASP A 136 9.59 2.62 -10.44
CA ASP A 136 10.62 1.82 -9.79
C ASP A 136 11.11 0.72 -10.74
N ARG A 137 12.39 0.79 -11.07
CA ARG A 137 13.05 -0.16 -11.98
C ARG A 137 13.75 -1.28 -11.25
N ARG A 138 13.74 -1.29 -9.91
CA ARG A 138 14.28 -2.39 -9.12
C ARG A 138 13.41 -3.61 -9.31
N LEU A 139 14.02 -4.70 -9.73
CA LEU A 139 13.34 -5.98 -9.86
C LEU A 139 13.00 -6.53 -8.47
N VAL A 140 13.98 -6.62 -7.57
CA VAL A 140 13.77 -7.07 -6.20
C VAL A 140 13.73 -5.87 -5.27
N LYS A 141 12.73 -5.83 -4.39
CA LYS A 141 12.54 -4.77 -3.42
C LYS A 141 12.12 -5.33 -2.07
N THR A 142 12.82 -4.93 -1.02
CA THR A 142 12.36 -5.08 0.35
C THR A 142 11.21 -4.11 0.63
N MET A 143 10.05 -4.64 1.02
CA MET A 143 8.84 -3.84 1.22
C MET A 143 8.75 -3.25 2.63
N TYR A 144 8.80 -4.13 3.62
CA TYR A 144 8.79 -3.82 5.04
C TYR A 144 9.24 -5.08 5.80
N CYS A 145 9.59 -4.90 7.07
CA CYS A 145 9.88 -5.99 7.99
C CYS A 145 8.91 -5.97 9.17
N PHE A 146 9.00 -6.92 10.09
CA PHE A 146 8.18 -6.95 11.30
C PHE A 146 8.61 -8.00 12.32
N PRO A 147 8.44 -7.72 13.63
CA PRO A 147 8.43 -8.76 14.66
C PRO A 147 7.08 -9.49 14.68
N LEU A 148 7.02 -10.66 15.33
CA LEU A 148 5.77 -11.35 15.61
C LEU A 148 5.05 -10.87 16.88
N THR A 149 5.54 -9.79 17.48
CA THR A 149 4.94 -9.20 18.69
C THR A 149 3.56 -8.65 18.37
N PRO A 150 2.49 -9.12 19.02
CA PRO A 150 1.15 -8.58 18.82
C PRO A 150 1.05 -7.13 19.28
N ARG A 151 0.35 -6.29 18.52
CA ARG A 151 0.08 -4.89 18.88
C ARG A 151 -1.41 -4.57 18.88
N ASN A 152 -1.78 -3.63 19.72
CA ASN A 152 -3.11 -2.99 19.68
C ASN A 152 -3.05 -1.73 18.81
N LYS A 153 -4.23 -1.15 18.53
CA LYS A 153 -4.32 0.07 17.72
C LYS A 153 -3.70 1.29 18.42
N GLU A 154 -3.67 1.29 19.75
CA GLU A 154 -3.14 2.38 20.57
C GLU A 154 -1.63 2.56 20.35
N HIS A 155 -0.89 1.48 20.05
CA HIS A 155 0.53 1.51 19.70
C HIS A 155 0.85 2.45 18.52
N PHE A 156 -0.08 2.60 17.58
CA PHE A 156 0.15 3.38 16.35
C PHE A 156 -0.29 4.84 16.44
N VAL A 157 -0.86 5.28 17.56
CA VAL A 157 -1.46 6.63 17.65
C VAL A 157 -0.42 7.72 17.44
N GLU A 158 0.74 7.61 18.10
CA GLU A 158 1.83 8.59 17.98
C GLU A 158 2.45 8.57 16.58
N THR A 159 2.73 7.38 16.03
CA THR A 159 3.25 7.27 14.67
C THR A 159 2.26 7.81 13.64
N LEU A 160 0.96 7.57 13.82
CA LEU A 160 -0.08 8.08 12.93
C LEU A 160 -0.14 9.60 12.94
N ASP A 161 -0.03 10.23 14.12
CA ASP A 161 0.04 11.69 14.22
C ASP A 161 1.28 12.22 13.48
N CYS A 162 2.45 11.65 13.76
CA CYS A 162 3.71 12.01 13.10
C CYS A 162 3.61 11.88 11.57
N LEU A 163 3.09 10.75 11.06
CA LEU A 163 2.92 10.53 9.62
C LEU A 163 1.96 11.55 8.99
N GLN A 164 0.99 12.09 9.73
CA GLN A 164 0.01 13.04 9.19
C GLN A 164 0.44 14.52 9.27
N THR A 165 1.33 14.85 10.21
CA THR A 165 1.67 16.24 10.56
C THR A 165 3.13 16.60 10.26
N SER A 166 4.05 15.64 10.33
CA SER A 166 5.48 15.89 10.13
C SER A 166 5.75 16.46 8.73
N PRO A 167 6.50 17.57 8.60
CA PRO A 167 6.80 18.19 7.31
C PRO A 167 7.61 17.27 6.38
N ASP A 168 8.37 16.34 6.96
CA ASP A 168 9.18 15.38 6.22
C ASP A 168 8.42 14.09 5.89
N SER A 169 7.21 13.91 6.43
CA SER A 169 6.39 12.74 6.12
C SER A 169 5.99 12.76 4.66
N ARG A 170 6.17 11.62 4.00
CA ARG A 170 5.69 11.38 2.64
C ARG A 170 4.18 11.64 2.50
N PHE A 171 3.38 11.35 3.54
CA PHE A 171 1.93 11.60 3.53
C PHE A 171 1.56 13.08 3.69
N VAL A 172 2.53 13.95 3.99
CA VAL A 172 2.39 15.42 3.96
C VAL A 172 2.94 15.99 2.66
N LEU A 173 4.01 15.39 2.14
CA LEU A 173 4.72 15.82 0.93
C LEU A 173 4.07 15.37 -0.39
N LYS A 174 3.26 14.31 -0.35
CA LYS A 174 2.59 13.75 -1.53
C LYS A 174 1.10 13.52 -1.28
N SER A 175 0.28 13.84 -2.28
CA SER A 175 -1.11 13.37 -2.37
C SER A 175 -1.12 12.07 -3.17
N ILE A 176 -1.60 10.98 -2.57
CA ILE A 176 -1.55 9.64 -3.16
C ILE A 176 -2.94 9.00 -3.05
N CYS A 177 -3.42 8.47 -4.17
CA CYS A 177 -4.56 7.55 -4.20
C CYS A 177 -4.17 6.37 -5.08
N SER A 178 -4.46 5.14 -4.66
CA SER A 178 -4.23 3.95 -5.49
C SER A 178 -5.37 2.96 -5.31
N LEU A 179 -5.71 2.25 -6.39
CA LEU A 179 -6.75 1.24 -6.40
C LEU A 179 -6.30 0.06 -7.26
N GLN A 180 -6.39 -1.16 -6.71
CA GLN A 180 -6.16 -2.38 -7.47
C GLN A 180 -7.30 -2.59 -8.49
N THR A 181 -6.97 -3.06 -9.68
CA THR A 181 -7.90 -3.47 -10.73
C THR A 181 -7.84 -4.99 -10.91
N PRO A 182 -8.78 -5.62 -11.62
CA PRO A 182 -8.75 -7.08 -11.84
C PRO A 182 -7.48 -7.61 -12.52
N ASN A 183 -6.72 -6.75 -13.20
CA ASN A 183 -5.52 -7.11 -13.96
C ASN A 183 -4.32 -6.22 -13.66
N GLY A 184 -4.32 -5.47 -12.55
CA GLY A 184 -3.36 -4.40 -12.36
C GLY A 184 -3.69 -3.46 -11.21
N PHE A 185 -3.28 -2.20 -11.37
CA PHE A 185 -3.69 -1.12 -10.47
C PHE A 185 -3.66 0.22 -11.18
N ARG A 186 -4.32 1.20 -10.57
CA ARG A 186 -4.22 2.61 -10.94
C ARG A 186 -3.77 3.44 -9.76
N ALA A 187 -3.06 4.52 -10.04
CA ALA A 187 -2.62 5.47 -9.03
C ALA A 187 -2.77 6.91 -9.51
N LEU A 188 -3.03 7.81 -8.58
CA LEU A 188 -2.96 9.26 -8.76
C LEU A 188 -2.01 9.80 -7.70
N ILE A 189 -0.87 10.34 -8.15
CA ILE A 189 0.20 10.87 -7.28
C ILE A 189 0.47 12.31 -7.68
N GLY A 190 0.04 13.25 -6.85
CA GLY A 190 -0.02 14.66 -7.24
C GLY A 190 -0.92 14.83 -8.46
N TRP A 191 -0.29 15.16 -9.59
CA TRP A 191 -0.92 15.39 -10.89
C TRP A 191 -0.78 14.20 -11.84
N THR A 192 0.07 13.23 -11.51
CA THR A 192 0.33 12.09 -12.39
C THR A 192 -0.69 10.99 -12.15
N TYR A 193 -1.53 10.71 -13.14
CA TYR A 193 -2.34 9.49 -13.20
C TYR A 193 -1.56 8.38 -13.90
N SER A 194 -1.56 7.18 -13.32
CA SER A 194 -1.00 5.99 -13.93
C SER A 194 -1.93 4.80 -13.81
N GLU A 195 -1.88 3.93 -14.82
CA GLU A 195 -2.56 2.65 -14.86
C GLU A 195 -1.58 1.59 -15.33
N ILE A 196 -1.39 0.58 -14.50
CA ILE A 196 -0.43 -0.50 -14.70
C ILE A 196 -1.24 -1.77 -14.94
N THR A 197 -0.92 -2.49 -16.01
CA THR A 197 -1.50 -3.80 -16.32
C THR A 197 -0.44 -4.87 -16.15
N TYR A 198 -0.72 -5.86 -15.32
CA TYR A 198 0.15 -7.00 -15.10
C TYR A 198 0.09 -7.97 -16.29
N ASN A 199 1.24 -8.34 -16.85
CA ASN A 199 1.32 -9.34 -17.91
C ASN A 199 2.32 -10.46 -17.54
N PRO A 200 1.91 -11.41 -16.67
CA PRO A 200 2.78 -12.50 -16.24
C PRO A 200 3.22 -13.43 -17.38
N GLU A 201 2.46 -13.51 -18.48
CA GLU A 201 2.78 -14.37 -19.63
C GLU A 201 3.96 -13.82 -20.44
N GLU A 202 4.07 -12.50 -20.55
CA GLU A 202 5.17 -11.82 -21.26
C GLU A 202 6.32 -11.36 -20.34
N ASP A 203 6.31 -11.78 -19.08
CA ASP A 203 7.27 -11.36 -18.04
C ASP A 203 7.47 -9.83 -17.97
N SER A 204 6.40 -9.08 -18.22
CA SER A 204 6.45 -7.62 -18.21
C SER A 204 5.14 -7.00 -17.74
N ASP A 205 5.21 -5.76 -17.25
CA ASP A 205 4.04 -4.99 -16.84
C ASP A 205 3.95 -3.74 -17.70
N MET A 206 2.76 -3.48 -18.26
CA MET A 206 2.54 -2.33 -19.11
C MET A 206 2.19 -1.11 -18.24
N VAL A 207 2.87 0.00 -18.47
CA VAL A 207 2.68 1.26 -17.74
C VAL A 207 2.13 2.32 -18.68
N ASP A 208 0.92 2.79 -18.36
CA ASP A 208 0.28 3.93 -19.00
C ASP A 208 0.23 5.08 -17.99
N MET A 209 0.70 6.26 -18.36
CA MET A 209 0.74 7.39 -17.43
C MET A 209 0.64 8.72 -18.15
N LYS A 210 0.04 9.68 -17.45
CA LYS A 210 -0.18 11.05 -17.94
C LYS A 210 -0.30 12.04 -16.80
N GLU A 211 0.06 13.28 -17.08
CA GLU A 211 -0.25 14.42 -16.21
C GLU A 211 -1.72 14.82 -16.36
N ILE A 212 -2.34 15.19 -15.24
CA ILE A 212 -3.73 15.61 -15.15
C ILE A 212 -3.77 17.09 -14.72
N PRO A 213 -4.52 17.96 -15.42
CA PRO A 213 -4.72 19.33 -14.99
C PRO A 213 -5.41 19.41 -13.61
N ASP A 214 -5.06 20.42 -12.80
CA ASP A 214 -5.66 20.64 -11.47
C ASP A 214 -7.19 20.60 -11.47
N SER A 215 -7.82 21.15 -12.52
CA SER A 215 -9.27 21.21 -12.67
C SER A 215 -9.93 19.84 -12.86
N GLU A 216 -9.17 18.83 -13.30
CA GLU A 216 -9.70 17.50 -13.61
C GLU A 216 -9.46 16.48 -12.49
N ILE A 217 -8.64 16.81 -11.49
CA ILE A 217 -8.23 15.87 -10.44
C ILE A 217 -9.42 15.31 -9.66
N GLU A 218 -10.38 16.15 -9.28
CA GLU A 218 -11.56 15.69 -8.54
C GLU A 218 -12.49 14.82 -9.39
N ALA A 219 -12.58 15.09 -10.69
CA ALA A 219 -13.31 14.24 -11.64
C ALA A 219 -12.64 12.87 -11.77
N VAL A 220 -11.31 12.84 -11.93
CA VAL A 220 -10.53 11.58 -11.98
C VAL A 220 -10.69 10.78 -10.68
N LEU A 221 -10.61 11.43 -9.52
CA LEU A 221 -10.83 10.78 -8.22
C LEU A 221 -12.23 10.13 -8.15
N LYS A 222 -13.27 10.85 -8.56
CA LYS A 222 -14.64 10.32 -8.56
C LYS A 222 -14.82 9.16 -9.55
N GLU A 223 -14.43 9.36 -10.80
CA GLU A 223 -14.69 8.41 -11.88
C GLU A 223 -13.82 7.17 -11.82
N LYS A 224 -12.53 7.31 -11.48
CA LYS A 224 -11.55 6.22 -11.52
C LYS A 224 -11.37 5.54 -10.17
N PHE A 225 -11.57 6.26 -9.07
CA PHE A 225 -11.32 5.75 -7.71
C PHE A 225 -12.57 5.69 -6.84
N ASN A 226 -13.73 6.16 -7.31
CA ASN A 226 -14.96 6.29 -6.52
C ASN A 226 -14.76 7.15 -5.25
N VAL A 227 -14.00 8.23 -5.40
CA VAL A 227 -13.65 9.17 -4.35
C VAL A 227 -14.40 10.48 -4.53
N VAL A 228 -15.13 10.90 -3.50
CA VAL A 228 -15.71 12.26 -3.43
C VAL A 228 -15.10 12.98 -2.23
N LEU A 229 -14.51 14.14 -2.48
CA LEU A 229 -13.88 14.95 -1.44
C LEU A 229 -14.89 15.93 -0.84
N VAL A 230 -14.77 16.16 0.47
CA VAL A 230 -15.57 17.20 1.15
C VAL A 230 -14.97 18.59 0.94
N ASN A 231 -13.65 18.67 0.86
CA ASN A 231 -12.91 19.91 0.65
C ASN A 231 -12.10 19.82 -0.63
N LYS A 232 -11.87 20.96 -1.28
CA LYS A 232 -11.01 21.04 -2.46
C LYS A 232 -9.63 20.48 -2.17
N LEU A 233 -9.13 19.61 -3.04
CA LEU A 233 -7.76 19.08 -2.92
C LEU A 233 -6.74 20.11 -3.40
N THR A 234 -5.64 20.23 -2.67
CA THR A 234 -4.39 20.81 -3.19
C THR A 234 -3.41 19.66 -3.43
N PRO A 235 -3.19 19.25 -4.69
CA PRO A 235 -2.29 18.14 -5.00
C PRO A 235 -0.86 18.49 -4.59
N LYS A 236 -0.10 17.47 -4.22
CA LYS A 236 1.31 17.61 -3.82
C LYS A 236 2.12 16.46 -4.41
N ASN A 237 3.30 16.77 -4.92
CA ASN A 237 4.28 15.77 -5.33
C ASN A 237 5.71 16.27 -5.07
N LYS A 238 6.01 16.62 -3.81
CA LYS A 238 7.37 17.00 -3.43
C LYS A 238 8.26 15.75 -3.34
N LYS A 239 9.56 15.90 -3.59
CA LYS A 239 10.53 14.83 -3.27
C LYS A 239 10.52 14.65 -1.74
N ALA A 240 10.42 13.40 -1.29
CA ALA A 240 10.60 13.06 0.11
C ALA A 240 12.04 12.60 0.29
N ASN A 241 12.73 13.13 1.31
CA ASN A 241 13.98 12.55 1.77
C ASN A 241 13.65 11.35 2.68
N TYR A 242 14.55 10.36 2.73
CA TYR A 242 14.40 9.04 3.36
C TYR A 242 13.56 8.02 2.55
N CYS A 243 14.18 6.87 2.27
CA CYS A 243 13.79 5.92 1.23
C CYS A 243 12.96 4.74 1.76
N ILE A 244 11.74 4.98 2.24
CA ILE A 244 10.68 3.96 2.21
C ILE A 244 9.38 4.73 2.00
N ILE A 245 8.42 4.35 1.17
CA ILE A 245 8.05 3.11 0.51
C ILE A 245 7.97 3.46 -0.98
N THR A 246 8.50 2.63 -1.88
CA THR A 246 8.30 2.81 -3.34
C THR A 246 6.84 3.15 -3.64
N ILE A 247 6.60 4.31 -4.28
CA ILE A 247 5.44 4.47 -5.16
C ILE A 247 5.83 3.90 -6.50
#